data_AF-A0A1D9HAA0-F1
#
_entry.id   AF-A0A1D9HAA0-F1
#
_cell.length_a   1.000
_cell.length_b   1.000
_cell.length_c   1.000
_cell.angle_alpha   90.00
_cell.angle_beta   90.00
_cell.angle_gamma   90.00
#
_symmetry.space_group_name_H-M   'P 1'
#
loop_
_entity.id
_entity.type
_entity.pdbx_description
1 polymer ?
#
loop_
_entity_poly.entity_id
_entity_poly.type
_entity_poly.pdbx_seq_one_letter_code
_entity_poly.pdbx_strand_id
1 'polypeptide(L)'
;MPRRPDLPAAPACGDLDSLLAEIRACRVCADALPLGPRPVLQAGAGASILVVGQAPGARVHASGIPWDDASGARLRQWMGVDDSVFYDASRIALVPMGFCYPGRGKSGDLPPRSECAPLWLDTLLARLPGIRLTLLLGQYAQRRFLGRAARASLTETVAACADYGPGCMPLPHPSPRNQGWFQHHPWFARDLLPLLRERVQAALAAHGAPAPQGIQAVREAKASITRAE
;
A
#
# COMPACT_ATOMS: atom_id res chain seq x y z
N MET A 1 -16.57 -21.56 -11.59
CA MET A 1 -16.06 -20.27 -11.08
C MET A 1 -16.97 -19.84 -9.94
N PRO A 2 -16.49 -19.61 -8.71
CA PRO A 2 -17.37 -19.10 -7.66
C PRO A 2 -17.88 -17.73 -8.09
N ARG A 3 -19.20 -17.52 -7.99
CA ARG A 3 -19.84 -16.23 -8.26
C ARG A 3 -19.14 -15.17 -7.40
N ARG A 4 -18.76 -14.03 -7.99
CA ARG A 4 -18.39 -12.85 -7.20
C ARG A 4 -19.59 -12.56 -6.29
N PRO A 5 -19.40 -12.45 -4.97
CA PRO A 5 -20.50 -11.98 -4.12
C PRO A 5 -20.95 -10.62 -4.65
N ASP A 6 -22.26 -10.37 -4.64
CA ASP A 6 -22.82 -9.05 -4.91
C ASP A 6 -22.25 -8.10 -3.86
N LEU A 7 -21.16 -7.43 -4.24
CA LEU A 7 -20.51 -6.42 -3.44
C LEU A 7 -21.51 -5.27 -3.26
N PRO A 8 -21.81 -4.85 -2.03
CA PRO A 8 -22.63 -3.67 -1.82
C PRO A 8 -21.99 -2.49 -2.57
N ALA A 9 -22.82 -1.64 -3.18
CA ALA A 9 -22.34 -0.45 -3.88
C ALA A 9 -21.43 0.35 -2.94
N ALA A 10 -20.26 0.76 -3.42
CA ALA A 10 -19.36 1.59 -2.64
C ALA A 10 -20.12 2.87 -2.21
N PRO A 11 -20.07 3.25 -0.93
CA PRO A 11 -20.81 4.41 -0.42
C PRO A 11 -20.36 5.70 -1.12
N ALA A 12 -21.36 6.46 -1.59
CA ALA A 12 -21.18 7.70 -2.33
C ALA A 12 -21.33 8.93 -1.40
N CYS A 13 -20.49 9.95 -1.63
CA CYS A 13 -20.55 11.29 -1.04
C CYS A 13 -20.39 11.35 0.49
N GLY A 14 -19.14 11.30 0.95
CA GLY A 14 -18.76 11.59 2.33
C GLY A 14 -17.30 12.01 2.38
N ASP A 15 -16.95 12.84 3.37
CA ASP A 15 -15.55 13.18 3.66
C ASP A 15 -14.71 11.93 4.00
N LEU A 16 -13.40 12.11 4.11
CA LEU A 16 -12.48 11.00 4.36
C LEU A 16 -12.78 10.30 5.69
N ASP A 17 -13.14 11.04 6.73
CA ASP A 17 -13.38 10.49 8.07
C ASP A 17 -14.61 9.60 8.10
N SER A 18 -15.68 10.02 7.42
CA SER A 18 -16.90 9.24 7.23
C SER A 18 -16.61 7.93 6.49
N LEU A 19 -15.84 7.99 5.39
CA LEU A 19 -15.43 6.78 4.69
C LEU A 19 -14.59 5.85 5.57
N LEU A 20 -13.65 6.39 6.34
CA LEU A 20 -12.82 5.57 7.23
C LEU A 20 -13.65 4.89 8.32
N ALA A 21 -14.71 5.54 8.81
CA ALA A 21 -15.66 4.93 9.74
C ALA A 21 -16.42 3.77 9.09
N GLU A 22 -16.92 3.94 7.87
CA GLU A 22 -17.58 2.87 7.09
C GLU A 22 -16.64 1.70 6.82
N ILE A 23 -15.40 1.98 6.40
CA ILE A 23 -14.38 0.96 6.19
C ILE A 23 -14.16 0.15 7.47
N ARG A 24 -14.02 0.81 8.63
CA ARG A 24 -13.83 0.13 9.93
C ARG A 24 -15.05 -0.67 10.37
N ALA A 25 -16.25 -0.27 9.95
CA ALA A 25 -17.49 -0.99 10.19
C ALA A 25 -17.72 -2.17 9.22
N CYS A 26 -16.92 -2.30 8.14
CA CYS A 26 -17.08 -3.34 7.13
C CYS A 26 -17.11 -4.77 7.73
N ARG A 27 -18.06 -5.59 7.25
CA ARG A 27 -18.22 -7.01 7.62
C ARG A 27 -18.28 -7.96 6.42
N VAL A 28 -18.06 -7.47 5.19
CA VAL A 28 -18.31 -8.22 3.93
C VAL A 28 -17.63 -9.58 3.86
N CYS A 29 -16.41 -9.72 4.39
CA CYS A 29 -15.68 -10.99 4.37
C CYS A 29 -15.66 -11.73 5.72
N ALA A 30 -16.57 -11.43 6.66
CA ALA A 30 -16.57 -11.98 8.01
C ALA A 30 -16.43 -13.50 8.06
N ASP A 31 -17.21 -14.22 7.28
CA ASP A 31 -17.24 -15.69 7.27
C ASP A 31 -15.94 -16.33 6.77
N ALA A 32 -15.07 -15.55 6.11
CA ALA A 32 -13.81 -16.01 5.56
C ALA A 32 -12.58 -15.61 6.41
N LEU A 33 -12.77 -14.85 7.50
CA LEU A 33 -11.67 -14.33 8.33
C LEU A 33 -11.58 -15.12 9.64
N PRO A 34 -10.44 -15.77 9.95
CA PRO A 34 -10.35 -16.65 11.12
C PRO A 34 -10.41 -15.93 12.46
N LEU A 35 -10.11 -14.63 12.49
CA LEU A 35 -10.20 -13.77 13.68
C LEU A 35 -11.28 -12.68 13.52
N GLY A 36 -12.18 -12.86 12.55
CA GLY A 36 -13.23 -11.90 12.22
C GLY A 36 -12.72 -10.59 11.60
N PRO A 37 -13.65 -9.70 11.21
CA PRO A 37 -13.31 -8.40 10.62
C PRO A 37 -12.68 -7.44 11.62
N ARG A 38 -11.48 -6.97 11.29
CA ARG A 38 -10.87 -5.78 11.90
C ARG A 38 -10.10 -5.03 10.83
N PRO A 39 -10.76 -4.12 10.09
CA PRO A 39 -10.11 -3.29 9.09
C PRO A 39 -9.06 -2.38 9.75
N VAL A 40 -7.79 -2.57 9.41
CA VAL A 40 -6.64 -1.82 9.95
C VAL A 40 -6.00 -1.01 8.84
N LEU A 41 -6.13 0.32 8.94
CA LEU A 41 -5.60 1.30 8.02
C LEU A 41 -5.48 2.67 8.70
N GLN A 42 -4.63 3.54 8.14
CA GLN A 42 -4.45 4.93 8.53
C GLN A 42 -4.44 5.79 7.27
N ALA A 43 -5.18 6.90 7.26
CA ALA A 43 -5.13 7.86 6.17
C ALA A 43 -5.61 9.23 6.65
N GLY A 44 -5.08 10.29 6.05
CA GLY A 44 -5.52 11.67 6.24
C GLY A 44 -5.47 12.41 4.91
N ALA A 45 -6.36 13.40 4.73
CA ALA A 45 -6.51 14.09 3.44
C ALA A 45 -5.26 14.86 3.02
N GLY A 46 -4.44 15.28 3.99
CA GLY A 46 -3.15 15.95 3.78
C GLY A 46 -1.97 15.03 3.49
N ALA A 47 -2.15 13.70 3.57
CA ALA A 47 -1.05 12.75 3.43
C ALA A 47 -0.31 12.97 2.10
N SER A 48 1.01 13.07 2.17
CA SER A 48 1.87 13.22 0.98
C SER A 48 2.51 11.91 0.56
N ILE A 49 2.52 10.90 1.45
CA ILE A 49 3.04 9.56 1.15
C ILE A 49 1.92 8.53 1.33
N LEU A 50 1.77 7.64 0.36
CA LEU A 50 0.91 6.47 0.41
C LEU A 50 1.77 5.20 0.50
N VAL A 51 1.59 4.41 1.55
CA VAL A 51 2.22 3.10 1.73
C VAL A 51 1.19 2.01 1.47
N VAL A 52 1.39 1.23 0.41
CA VAL A 52 0.48 0.15 0.02
C VAL A 52 1.09 -1.21 0.34
N GLY A 53 0.62 -1.83 1.43
CA GLY A 53 1.00 -3.18 1.85
C GLY A 53 0.07 -4.28 1.31
N GLN A 54 0.28 -5.52 1.78
CA GLN A 54 -0.57 -6.65 1.41
C GLN A 54 -1.85 -6.71 2.25
N ALA A 55 -1.73 -7.11 3.50
CA ALA A 55 -2.80 -7.23 4.49
C ALA A 55 -2.17 -7.19 5.88
N PRO A 56 -2.92 -6.81 6.94
CA PRO A 56 -2.38 -6.87 8.29
C PRO A 56 -2.06 -8.32 8.67
N GLY A 57 -0.95 -8.54 9.37
CA GLY A 57 -0.64 -9.83 10.01
C GLY A 57 -1.36 -9.99 11.35
N ALA A 58 -1.18 -11.14 12.01
CA ALA A 58 -1.84 -11.44 13.28
C ALA A 58 -1.54 -10.42 14.39
N ARG A 59 -0.30 -9.92 14.48
CA ARG A 59 0.08 -8.89 15.46
C ARG A 59 -0.64 -7.57 15.21
N VAL A 60 -0.63 -7.10 13.96
CA VAL A 60 -1.34 -5.89 13.51
C VAL A 60 -2.84 -6.03 13.71
N HIS A 61 -3.40 -7.22 13.48
CA HIS A 61 -4.79 -7.49 13.82
C HIS A 61 -5.04 -7.40 15.33
N ALA A 62 -4.14 -7.89 16.18
CA ALA A 62 -4.32 -7.81 17.63
C ALA A 62 -4.21 -6.36 18.15
N SER A 63 -3.22 -5.59 17.68
CA SER A 63 -3.03 -4.20 18.13
C SER A 63 -4.00 -3.23 17.47
N GLY A 64 -4.40 -3.46 16.22
CA GLY A 64 -5.20 -2.53 15.42
C GLY A 64 -4.39 -1.36 14.88
N ILE A 65 -3.07 -1.36 15.05
CA ILE A 65 -2.16 -0.31 14.59
C ILE A 65 -1.47 -0.81 13.31
N PRO A 66 -1.66 -0.15 12.14
CA PRO A 66 -1.05 -0.59 10.89
C PRO A 66 0.47 -0.70 11.03
N TRP A 67 1.10 -1.76 10.51
CA TRP A 67 2.56 -1.93 10.56
C TRP A 67 3.17 -1.93 11.99
N ASP A 68 2.39 -2.22 13.02
CA ASP A 68 2.89 -2.47 14.37
C ASP A 68 3.48 -3.89 14.49
N ASP A 69 4.54 -4.14 13.73
CA ASP A 69 5.28 -5.38 13.70
C ASP A 69 6.74 -5.19 13.22
N ALA A 70 7.50 -6.28 13.14
CA ALA A 70 8.89 -6.25 12.68
C ALA A 70 9.04 -5.79 11.22
N SER A 71 8.00 -5.98 10.40
CA SER A 71 8.00 -5.49 9.03
C SER A 71 7.83 -3.98 8.97
N GLY A 72 6.99 -3.41 9.84
CA GLY A 72 6.87 -1.96 9.98
C GLY A 72 8.12 -1.30 10.53
N ALA A 73 8.75 -1.90 11.55
CA ALA A 73 10.01 -1.39 12.08
C ALA A 73 11.11 -1.32 11.00
N ARG A 74 11.22 -2.36 10.18
CA ARG A 74 12.13 -2.38 9.03
C ARG A 74 11.74 -1.36 7.97
N LEU A 75 10.44 -1.18 7.68
CA LEU A 75 9.98 -0.19 6.73
C LEU A 75 10.34 1.24 7.17
N ARG A 76 10.16 1.57 8.45
CA ARG A 76 10.57 2.87 9.01
C ARG A 76 12.07 3.11 8.87
N GLN A 77 12.88 2.08 9.14
CA GLN A 77 14.34 2.13 8.91
C GLN A 77 14.71 2.35 7.44
N TRP A 78 13.99 1.72 6.51
CA TRP A 78 14.18 1.91 5.07
C TRP A 78 13.85 3.33 4.65
N MET A 79 12.68 3.82 5.08
CA MET A 79 12.19 5.17 4.80
C MET A 79 13.04 6.26 5.47
N GLY A 80 13.77 5.94 6.54
CA GLY A 80 14.55 6.90 7.31
C GLY A 80 13.65 7.86 8.10
N VAL A 81 12.56 7.34 8.67
CA VAL A 81 11.60 8.10 9.47
C VAL A 81 11.38 7.44 10.83
N ASP A 82 11.01 8.22 11.83
CA ASP A 82 10.63 7.71 13.15
C ASP A 82 9.12 7.40 13.24
N ASP A 83 8.70 6.90 14.41
CA ASP A 83 7.32 6.55 14.69
C ASP A 83 6.38 7.77 14.65
N SER A 84 6.85 8.96 15.04
CA SER A 84 6.03 10.18 15.05
C SER A 84 5.62 10.60 13.64
N VAL A 85 6.53 10.48 12.68
CA VAL A 85 6.25 10.77 11.27
C VAL A 85 5.45 9.63 10.64
N PHE A 86 5.82 8.38 10.93
CA PHE A 86 5.20 7.20 10.31
C PHE A 86 3.72 7.01 10.70
N TYR A 87 3.38 7.34 11.95
CA TYR A 87 2.01 7.24 12.47
C TYR A 87 1.24 8.57 12.44
N ASP A 88 1.79 9.62 11.84
CA ASP A 88 1.06 10.85 11.54
C ASP A 88 0.20 10.66 10.28
N ALA A 89 -1.10 10.44 10.49
CA ALA A 89 -2.08 10.25 9.41
C ALA A 89 -2.15 11.45 8.45
N SER A 90 -1.79 12.66 8.91
CA SER A 90 -1.74 13.84 8.04
C SER A 90 -0.57 13.79 7.07
N ARG A 91 0.49 13.02 7.34
CA ARG A 91 1.68 12.92 6.48
C ARG A 91 1.72 11.63 5.68
N ILE A 92 1.39 10.50 6.32
CA ILE A 92 1.55 9.16 5.76
C ILE A 92 0.24 8.37 5.86
N ALA A 93 -0.27 7.97 4.71
CA ALA A 93 -1.38 7.02 4.60
C ALA A 93 -0.84 5.58 4.52
N LEU A 94 -1.27 4.73 5.45
CA LEU A 94 -0.93 3.30 5.53
C LEU A 94 -2.15 2.47 5.11
N VAL A 95 -2.18 2.04 3.85
CA VAL A 95 -3.37 1.47 3.21
C VAL A 95 -3.02 0.11 2.57
N PRO A 96 -3.27 -1.03 3.24
CA PRO A 96 -2.99 -2.33 2.64
C PRO A 96 -4.02 -2.70 1.55
N MET A 97 -3.68 -3.65 0.66
CA MET A 97 -4.60 -4.17 -0.36
C MET A 97 -5.83 -4.89 0.23
N GLY A 98 -5.66 -5.57 1.36
CA GLY A 98 -6.75 -6.12 2.18
C GLY A 98 -6.67 -5.53 3.58
N PHE A 99 -7.78 -5.04 4.11
CA PHE A 99 -7.78 -4.32 5.38
C PHE A 99 -7.86 -5.23 6.61
N CYS A 100 -8.25 -6.50 6.44
CA CYS A 100 -8.38 -7.48 7.54
C CYS A 100 -7.34 -8.59 7.44
N TYR A 101 -7.04 -9.24 8.56
CA TYR A 101 -6.11 -10.36 8.61
C TYR A 101 -6.72 -11.60 7.95
N PRO A 102 -6.14 -12.11 6.84
CA PRO A 102 -6.76 -13.17 6.05
C PRO A 102 -6.51 -14.57 6.62
N GLY A 103 -5.76 -14.69 7.71
CA GLY A 103 -5.34 -15.98 8.26
C GLY A 103 -3.93 -16.40 7.86
N ARG A 104 -3.49 -17.56 8.37
CA ARG A 104 -2.15 -18.12 8.15
C ARG A 104 -2.22 -19.34 7.23
N GLY A 105 -1.45 -19.31 6.15
CA GLY A 105 -1.17 -20.45 5.28
C GLY A 105 0.20 -21.09 5.57
N LYS A 106 0.64 -21.99 4.67
CA LYS A 106 1.86 -22.80 4.83
C LYS A 106 3.14 -21.96 4.88
N SER A 107 3.28 -21.00 3.96
CA SER A 107 4.39 -20.04 3.90
C SER A 107 4.09 -18.75 4.68
N GLY A 108 3.03 -18.80 5.50
CA GLY A 108 2.50 -17.80 6.41
C GLY A 108 1.32 -17.02 5.86
N ASP A 109 1.14 -15.75 6.22
CA ASP A 109 -0.15 -15.06 6.02
C ASP A 109 -0.71 -15.17 4.59
N LEU A 110 -2.00 -15.47 4.52
CA LEU A 110 -2.73 -15.67 3.28
C LEU A 110 -2.77 -14.38 2.44
N PRO A 111 -3.03 -14.50 1.12
CA PRO A 111 -3.27 -13.32 0.29
C PRO A 111 -4.42 -12.46 0.82
N PRO A 112 -4.43 -11.15 0.48
CA PRO A 112 -5.55 -10.29 0.81
C PRO A 112 -6.82 -10.80 0.12
N ARG A 113 -7.95 -10.64 0.79
CA ARG A 113 -9.27 -10.97 0.23
C ARG A 113 -9.51 -10.17 -1.05
N SER A 114 -9.87 -10.85 -2.13
CA SER A 114 -10.01 -10.26 -3.48
C SER A 114 -11.15 -9.25 -3.57
N GLU A 115 -12.13 -9.36 -2.67
CA GLU A 115 -13.30 -8.50 -2.56
C GLU A 115 -12.97 -7.13 -1.93
N CYS A 116 -11.91 -7.04 -1.11
CA CYS A 116 -11.63 -5.86 -0.28
C CYS A 116 -11.21 -4.63 -1.09
N ALA A 117 -10.23 -4.78 -1.99
CA ALA A 117 -9.73 -3.64 -2.76
C ALA A 117 -10.75 -3.06 -3.75
N PRO A 118 -11.53 -3.87 -4.52
CA PRO A 118 -12.59 -3.35 -5.36
C PRO A 118 -13.67 -2.58 -4.58
N LEU A 119 -13.94 -2.98 -3.35
CA LEU A 119 -14.96 -2.34 -2.52
C LEU A 119 -14.55 -0.95 -2.02
N TRP A 120 -13.30 -0.82 -1.56
CA TRP A 120 -12.89 0.35 -0.77
C TRP A 120 -11.75 1.17 -1.36
N LEU A 121 -10.82 0.53 -2.08
CA LEU A 121 -9.53 1.16 -2.36
C LEU A 121 -9.66 2.36 -3.30
N ASP A 122 -10.36 2.22 -4.43
CA ASP A 122 -10.49 3.35 -5.38
C ASP A 122 -11.19 4.56 -4.75
N THR A 123 -12.24 4.31 -3.96
CA THR A 123 -13.01 5.35 -3.28
C THR A 123 -12.23 6.02 -2.14
N LEU A 124 -11.32 5.28 -1.50
CA LEU A 124 -10.39 5.83 -0.51
C LEU A 124 -9.31 6.68 -1.18
N LEU A 125 -8.69 6.16 -2.23
CA LEU A 125 -7.63 6.86 -2.97
C LEU A 125 -8.13 8.19 -3.57
N ALA A 126 -9.38 8.25 -4.02
CA ALA A 126 -10.00 9.49 -4.51
C ALA A 126 -10.07 10.62 -3.46
N ARG A 127 -10.01 10.27 -2.17
CA ARG A 127 -10.04 11.23 -1.04
C ARG A 127 -8.65 11.52 -0.45
N LEU A 128 -7.59 11.11 -1.14
CA LEU A 128 -6.20 11.39 -0.78
C LEU A 128 -5.52 12.23 -1.88
N PRO A 129 -6.00 13.47 -2.13
CA PRO A 129 -5.48 14.31 -3.22
C PRO A 129 -4.04 14.79 -2.99
N GLY A 130 -3.57 14.78 -1.73
CA GLY A 130 -2.24 15.27 -1.35
C GLY A 130 -1.07 14.32 -1.67
N ILE A 131 -1.34 13.08 -2.09
CA ILE A 131 -0.30 12.06 -2.28
C ILE A 131 0.66 12.47 -3.40
N ARG A 132 1.95 12.46 -3.08
CA ARG A 132 3.08 12.76 -3.98
C ARG A 132 3.95 11.54 -4.23
N LEU A 133 4.04 10.63 -3.26
CA LEU A 133 4.83 9.41 -3.34
C LEU A 133 3.99 8.20 -2.95
N THR A 134 3.91 7.22 -3.84
CA THR A 134 3.26 5.93 -3.58
C THR A 134 4.30 4.82 -3.49
N LEU A 135 4.39 4.17 -2.32
CA LEU A 135 5.24 3.01 -2.08
C LEU A 135 4.41 1.73 -2.26
N LEU A 136 4.77 0.89 -3.22
CA LEU A 136 4.05 -0.35 -3.56
C LEU A 136 4.81 -1.56 -3.03
N LEU A 137 4.41 -2.07 -1.86
CA LEU A 137 5.13 -3.14 -1.17
C LEU A 137 4.59 -4.52 -1.54
N GLY A 138 5.38 -5.24 -2.34
CA GLY A 138 5.08 -6.60 -2.77
C GLY A 138 4.14 -6.69 -3.97
N GLN A 139 4.02 -7.92 -4.49
CA GLN A 139 3.39 -8.18 -5.78
C GLN A 139 1.91 -7.77 -5.88
N TYR A 140 1.15 -7.83 -4.77
CA TYR A 140 -0.28 -7.52 -4.80
C TYR A 140 -0.52 -6.02 -5.03
N ALA A 141 0.23 -5.17 -4.32
CA ALA A 141 0.21 -3.73 -4.54
C ALA A 141 0.72 -3.39 -5.95
N GLN A 142 1.87 -3.94 -6.35
CA GLN A 142 2.46 -3.68 -7.66
C GLN A 142 1.53 -4.06 -8.81
N ARG A 143 0.95 -5.26 -8.80
CA ARG A 143 0.01 -5.71 -9.86
C ARG A 143 -1.23 -4.82 -9.94
N ARG A 144 -1.78 -4.38 -8.80
CA ARG A 144 -2.99 -3.54 -8.78
C ARG A 144 -2.74 -2.14 -9.34
N PHE A 145 -1.62 -1.54 -8.96
CA PHE A 145 -1.31 -0.14 -9.26
C PHE A 145 -0.62 0.01 -10.62
N LEU A 146 0.34 -0.86 -10.95
CA LEU A 146 1.10 -0.80 -12.20
C LEU A 146 0.38 -1.50 -13.36
N GLY A 147 -0.47 -2.49 -13.08
CA GLY A 147 -1.19 -3.24 -14.13
C GLY A 147 -0.23 -3.83 -15.16
N ARG A 148 -0.41 -3.47 -16.44
CA ARG A 148 0.46 -3.91 -17.55
C ARG A 148 1.89 -3.35 -17.47
N ALA A 149 2.12 -2.28 -16.70
CA ALA A 149 3.45 -1.71 -16.51
C ALA A 149 4.31 -2.52 -15.51
N ALA A 150 3.72 -3.45 -14.75
CA ALA A 150 4.50 -4.36 -13.91
C ALA A 150 5.38 -5.26 -14.80
N ARG A 151 6.61 -5.53 -14.36
CA ARG A 151 7.49 -6.50 -15.04
C ARG A 151 7.04 -7.94 -14.73
N ALA A 152 7.70 -8.93 -15.32
CA ALA A 152 7.28 -10.33 -15.19
C ALA A 152 7.40 -10.85 -13.75
N SER A 153 8.38 -10.33 -13.00
CA SER A 153 8.63 -10.71 -11.60
C SER A 153 8.66 -9.53 -10.64
N LEU A 154 8.54 -9.83 -9.34
CA LEU A 154 8.75 -8.86 -8.25
C LEU A 154 10.13 -8.21 -8.37
N THR A 155 11.16 -9.05 -8.56
CA THR A 155 12.55 -8.58 -8.67
C THR A 155 12.72 -7.62 -9.83
N GLU A 156 12.25 -7.98 -11.03
CA GLU A 156 12.35 -7.10 -12.20
C GLU A 156 11.58 -5.80 -12.00
N THR A 157 10.40 -5.86 -11.39
CA THR A 157 9.59 -4.66 -11.11
C THR A 157 10.31 -3.72 -10.14
N VAL A 158 10.94 -4.27 -9.10
CA VAL A 158 11.73 -3.47 -8.15
C VAL A 158 13.01 -2.95 -8.81
N ALA A 159 13.71 -3.76 -9.61
CA ALA A 159 14.92 -3.33 -10.31
C ALA A 159 14.63 -2.21 -11.32
N ALA A 160 13.46 -2.24 -11.97
CA ALA A 160 12.97 -1.22 -12.89
C ALA A 160 12.37 0.02 -12.18
N CYS A 161 12.68 0.25 -10.89
CA CYS A 161 12.10 1.33 -10.09
C CYS A 161 12.14 2.71 -10.78
N ALA A 162 13.21 3.01 -11.51
CA ALA A 162 13.39 4.29 -12.20
C ALA A 162 12.31 4.55 -13.26
N ASP A 163 11.77 3.50 -13.88
CA ASP A 163 10.78 3.59 -14.97
C ASP A 163 9.40 4.05 -14.48
N TYR A 164 9.14 3.98 -13.18
CA TYR A 164 7.85 4.35 -12.58
C TYR A 164 7.80 5.82 -12.12
N GLY A 165 8.84 6.60 -12.46
CA GLY A 165 8.92 8.03 -12.14
C GLY A 165 9.17 8.31 -10.65
N PRO A 166 9.21 9.60 -10.26
CA PRO A 166 9.53 10.00 -8.89
C PRO A 166 8.37 9.76 -7.91
N GLY A 167 7.12 9.75 -8.39
CA GLY A 167 5.92 9.62 -7.56
C GLY A 167 5.51 8.19 -7.22
N CYS A 168 6.21 7.18 -7.74
CA CYS A 168 5.90 5.77 -7.49
C CYS A 168 7.19 4.99 -7.25
N MET A 169 7.19 4.12 -6.23
CA MET A 169 8.33 3.29 -5.90
C MET A 169 7.87 1.85 -5.57
N PRO A 170 8.06 0.88 -6.49
CA PRO A 170 7.86 -0.52 -6.16
C PRO A 170 8.95 -1.02 -5.23
N LEU A 171 8.55 -1.68 -4.15
CA LEU A 171 9.46 -2.24 -3.15
C LEU A 171 9.10 -3.71 -2.88
N PRO A 172 10.07 -4.55 -2.48
CA PRO A 172 9.76 -5.85 -1.89
C PRO A 172 9.05 -5.64 -0.54
N HIS A 173 8.33 -6.65 -0.07
CA HIS A 173 7.77 -6.57 1.28
C HIS A 173 8.91 -6.63 2.33
N PRO A 174 8.91 -5.83 3.41
CA PRO A 174 9.93 -5.86 4.46
C PRO A 174 9.77 -7.05 5.43
N SER A 175 9.24 -8.17 4.94
CA SER A 175 9.05 -9.37 5.77
C SER A 175 10.40 -9.99 6.14
N PRO A 176 10.57 -10.51 7.37
CA PRO A 176 11.68 -11.40 7.69
C PRO A 176 11.81 -12.57 6.71
N ARG A 177 10.72 -13.00 6.09
CA ARG A 177 10.74 -14.08 5.07
C ARG A 177 11.50 -13.71 3.80
N ASN A 178 11.66 -12.42 3.52
CA ASN A 178 12.41 -11.94 2.36
C ASN A 178 13.92 -11.80 2.64
N GLN A 179 14.42 -12.28 3.78
CA GLN A 179 15.85 -12.19 4.11
C GLN A 179 16.75 -12.80 3.02
N GLY A 180 16.38 -13.98 2.51
CA GLY A 180 17.10 -14.61 1.40
C GLY A 180 17.09 -13.72 0.14
N TRP A 181 15.95 -13.10 -0.18
CA TRP A 181 15.88 -12.17 -1.31
C TRP A 181 16.85 -10.99 -1.13
N PHE A 182 16.90 -10.36 0.05
CA PHE A 182 17.81 -9.24 0.31
C PHE A 182 19.29 -9.63 0.18
N GLN A 183 19.66 -10.84 0.60
CA GLN A 183 21.03 -11.34 0.46
C GLN A 183 21.44 -11.55 -1.01
N HIS A 184 20.52 -12.03 -1.84
CA HIS A 184 20.79 -12.25 -3.27
C HIS A 184 20.70 -10.96 -4.11
N HIS A 185 20.13 -9.89 -3.55
CA HIS A 185 19.91 -8.61 -4.25
C HIS A 185 20.50 -7.44 -3.44
N PRO A 186 21.83 -7.39 -3.20
CA PRO A 186 22.46 -6.37 -2.36
C PRO A 186 22.31 -4.94 -2.92
N TRP A 187 22.08 -4.81 -4.23
CA TRP A 187 21.75 -3.55 -4.89
C TRP A 187 20.49 -2.88 -4.30
N PHE A 188 19.56 -3.65 -3.73
CA PHE A 188 18.37 -3.08 -3.08
C PHE A 188 18.79 -2.15 -1.93
N ALA A 189 19.67 -2.64 -1.05
CA ALA A 189 20.14 -1.87 0.09
C ALA A 189 21.09 -0.74 -0.33
N ARG A 190 21.98 -1.02 -1.29
CA ARG A 190 23.00 -0.07 -1.76
C ARG A 190 22.41 1.09 -2.56
N ASP A 191 21.47 0.82 -3.46
CA ASP A 191 21.03 1.78 -4.47
C ASP A 191 19.60 2.27 -4.22
N LEU A 192 18.66 1.37 -3.90
CA LEU A 192 17.25 1.75 -3.75
C LEU A 192 16.92 2.35 -2.39
N LEU A 193 17.54 1.92 -1.29
CA LEU A 193 17.25 2.52 0.02
C LEU A 193 17.67 3.99 0.13
N PRO A 194 18.84 4.43 -0.39
CA PRO A 194 19.16 5.85 -0.46
C PRO A 194 18.14 6.66 -1.28
N LEU A 195 17.78 6.16 -2.47
CA LEU A 195 16.77 6.80 -3.31
C LEU A 195 15.40 6.87 -2.64
N LEU A 196 15.00 5.82 -1.90
CA LEU A 196 13.76 5.82 -1.13
C LEU A 196 13.75 6.94 -0.10
N ARG A 197 14.84 7.09 0.66
CA ARG A 197 14.96 8.14 1.68
C ARG A 197 14.88 9.52 1.06
N GLU A 198 15.58 9.76 -0.05
CA GLU A 198 15.51 11.01 -0.80
C GLU A 198 14.06 11.35 -1.19
N ARG A 199 13.36 10.41 -1.81
CA ARG A 199 11.96 10.61 -2.24
C ARG A 199 11.01 10.80 -1.07
N VAL A 200 11.21 10.08 0.03
CA VAL A 200 10.42 10.24 1.26
C VAL A 200 10.62 11.64 1.84
N GLN A 201 11.86 12.12 1.95
CA GLN A 201 12.14 13.46 2.48
C GLN A 201 11.57 14.55 1.57
N ALA A 202 11.69 14.40 0.24
CA ALA A 202 11.09 15.33 -0.72
C ALA A 202 9.56 15.39 -0.59
N ALA A 203 8.88 14.24 -0.43
CA ALA A 203 7.44 14.18 -0.26
C ALA A 203 6.98 14.77 1.09
N LEU A 204 7.75 14.59 2.16
CA LEU A 204 7.47 15.18 3.47
C LEU A 204 7.70 16.70 3.48
N ALA A 205 8.76 17.19 2.82
CA ALA A 205 9.05 18.62 2.73
C ALA A 205 7.97 19.39 1.94
N ALA A 206 7.34 18.74 0.97
CA ALA A 206 6.26 19.31 0.17
C ALA A 206 4.85 19.05 0.75
N HIS A 207 4.75 18.55 1.99
CA HIS A 207 3.47 18.34 2.68
C HIS A 207 2.72 19.67 2.85
N GLY A 208 1.40 19.66 2.59
CA GLY A 208 0.54 20.85 2.63
C GLY A 208 0.58 21.73 1.37
N ALA A 209 1.56 21.57 0.49
CA ALA A 209 1.57 22.27 -0.80
C ALA A 209 0.63 21.58 -1.82
N PRO A 210 0.11 22.31 -2.84
CA PRO A 210 -0.71 21.72 -3.90
C PRO A 210 0.04 20.58 -4.61
N ALA A 211 -0.53 19.38 -4.65
CA ALA A 211 0.11 18.23 -5.25
C ALA A 211 0.11 18.35 -6.79
N PRO A 212 1.25 18.19 -7.48
CA PRO A 212 1.25 18.07 -8.93
C PRO A 212 0.63 16.71 -9.28
N GLN A 213 -0.68 16.71 -9.57
CA GLN A 213 -1.40 15.59 -10.21
C GLN A 213 -1.46 14.25 -9.44
N GLY A 214 -1.35 14.23 -8.11
CA GLY A 214 -1.81 13.13 -7.22
C GLY A 214 -1.49 11.67 -7.63
N ILE A 215 -2.33 10.73 -7.17
CA ILE A 215 -2.31 9.27 -7.53
C ILE A 215 -2.48 9.04 -9.04
N GLN A 216 -2.80 10.08 -9.81
CA GLN A 216 -2.95 10.06 -11.26
C GLN A 216 -1.66 9.63 -11.97
N ALA A 217 -0.47 10.01 -11.48
CA ALA A 217 0.81 9.62 -12.09
C ALA A 217 1.01 8.08 -12.15
N VAL A 218 0.51 7.35 -11.14
CA VAL A 218 0.53 5.88 -11.14
C VAL A 218 -0.47 5.30 -12.14
N ARG A 219 -1.62 5.98 -12.29
CA ARG A 219 -2.66 5.63 -13.28
C ARG A 219 -2.28 6.02 -14.72
N GLU A 220 -1.41 6.99 -14.92
CA GLU A 220 -0.93 7.42 -16.23
C GLU A 220 0.16 6.48 -16.77
N ALA A 221 1.00 5.91 -15.90
CA ALA A 221 1.87 4.78 -16.27
C ALA A 221 1.05 3.58 -16.83
N LYS A 222 -0.20 3.40 -16.37
CA LYS A 222 -1.15 2.41 -16.91
C LYS A 222 -1.63 2.77 -18.32
N ALA A 223 -1.69 4.06 -18.68
CA ALA A 223 -2.24 4.57 -19.94
C ALA A 223 -1.18 4.78 -21.05
N SER A 224 0.05 5.17 -20.69
CA SER A 224 1.13 5.43 -21.65
C SER A 224 1.63 4.18 -22.37
N ILE A 225 1.41 2.98 -21.80
CA ILE A 225 1.76 1.70 -22.43
C ILE A 225 0.63 1.21 -23.37
N THR A 226 -0.61 1.68 -23.22
CA THR A 226 -1.73 1.28 -24.09
C THR A 226 -1.79 2.02 -25.43
N ARG A 227 -0.91 3.02 -25.65
CA ARG A 227 -0.84 3.79 -26.91
C ARG A 227 0.29 3.34 -27.84
N ALA A 228 1.03 2.30 -27.48
CA ALA A 228 2.14 1.75 -28.26
C ALA A 228 1.82 0.38 -28.90
N GLU A 229 0.54 -0.03 -28.89
CA GLU A 229 0.03 -1.23 -29.60
C GLU A 229 -0.89 -0.82 -30.75
#